data_AF-A0A9D6P3K0-F1
#
_entry.id   AF-A0A9D6P3K0-F1
#
_cell.length_a   1.000
_cell.length_b   1.000
_cell.length_c   1.000
_cell.angle_alpha   90.00
_cell.angle_beta   90.00
_cell.angle_gamma   90.00
#
_symmetry.space_group_name_H-M   'P 1'
#
loop_
_entity.id
_entity.type
_entity.pdbx_description
1 polymer ?
#
loop_
_entity_poly.entity_id
_entity_poly.type
_entity_poly.pdbx_seq_one_letter_code
_entity_poly.pdbx_strand_id
1 'polypeptide(L)'
;MPELPEVETVRRGLERTIVGKTVQSVDVRVLKIFPADRALIDEALVGASIESVDRRAKVILLQLSNSWTLAIHLKMTGQLITSQNANRKSQ
;
A
#
# COMPACT_ATOMS: atom_id res chain seq x y z
N MET A 1 14.92 -0.14 12.17
CA MET A 1 14.78 -0.57 10.76
C MET A 1 14.07 -1.89 10.78
N PRO A 2 12.92 -2.04 10.12
CA PRO A 2 12.28 -3.34 10.05
C PRO A 2 13.22 -4.36 9.41
N GLU A 3 13.42 -5.50 10.06
CA GLU A 3 14.18 -6.60 9.52
C GLU A 3 13.35 -7.45 8.55
N LEU A 4 14.00 -8.34 7.81
CA LEU A 4 13.31 -9.19 6.83
C LEU A 4 12.09 -9.95 7.42
N PRO A 5 12.16 -10.53 8.63
CA PRO A 5 11.00 -11.19 9.24
C PRO A 5 9.84 -10.23 9.55
N GLU A 6 10.13 -8.99 9.95
CA GLU A 6 9.13 -7.99 10.27
C GLU A 6 8.45 -7.49 9.00
N VAL A 7 9.22 -7.23 7.93
CA VAL A 7 8.64 -6.84 6.63
C VAL A 7 7.80 -7.98 6.04
N GLU A 8 8.20 -9.24 6.22
CA GLU A 8 7.38 -10.40 5.84
C GLU A 8 6.07 -10.48 6.63
N THR A 9 6.10 -10.15 7.92
CA THR A 9 4.90 -10.08 8.76
C THR A 9 3.95 -9.00 8.26
N VAL A 10 4.46 -7.82 7.91
CA VAL A 10 3.67 -6.73 7.30
C VAL A 10 3.09 -7.16 5.95
N ARG A 11 3.89 -7.81 5.08
CA ARG A 11 3.43 -8.34 3.77
C ARG A 11 2.22 -9.25 3.94
N ARG A 12 2.30 -10.24 4.83
CA ARG A 12 1.20 -11.19 5.12
C ARG A 12 -0.03 -10.50 5.70
N GLY A 13 0.16 -9.50 6.55
CA GLY A 13 -0.95 -8.70 7.10
C GLY A 13 -1.69 -7.91 6.02
N LEU A 14 -0.94 -7.29 5.10
CA LEU A 14 -1.50 -6.57 3.97
C LEU A 14 -2.21 -7.52 2.99
N GLU A 15 -1.58 -8.63 2.62
CA GLU A 15 -2.16 -9.63 1.72
C GLU A 15 -3.58 -10.04 2.15
N ARG A 16 -3.78 -10.27 3.45
CA ARG A 16 -5.08 -10.64 4.03
C ARG A 16 -6.12 -9.51 4.07
N THR A 17 -5.69 -8.26 3.99
CA THR A 17 -6.55 -7.10 4.30
C THR A 17 -6.83 -6.20 3.10
N ILE A 18 -5.97 -6.20 2.08
CA ILE A 18 -6.06 -5.27 0.95
C ILE A 18 -6.11 -5.93 -0.44
N VAL A 19 -5.71 -7.19 -0.60
CA VAL A 19 -5.82 -7.88 -1.90
C VAL A 19 -7.28 -7.97 -2.32
N GLY A 20 -7.54 -7.74 -3.61
CA GLY A 20 -8.86 -7.67 -4.21
C GLY A 20 -9.59 -6.34 -4.01
N LYS A 21 -9.03 -5.39 -3.23
CA LYS A 21 -9.61 -4.05 -3.09
C LYS A 21 -9.17 -3.15 -4.23
N THR A 22 -10.06 -2.24 -4.62
CA THR A 22 -9.80 -1.18 -5.60
C THR A 22 -9.52 0.13 -4.88
N VAL A 23 -8.49 0.86 -5.34
CA VAL A 23 -8.13 2.17 -4.78
C VAL A 23 -9.12 3.22 -5.29
N GLN A 24 -9.94 3.76 -4.38
CA GLN A 24 -10.93 4.78 -4.75
C GLN A 24 -10.33 6.19 -4.85
N SER A 25 -9.37 6.51 -3.97
CA SER A 25 -8.79 7.84 -3.87
C SER A 25 -7.43 7.77 -3.19
N VAL A 26 -6.54 8.70 -3.51
CA VAL A 26 -5.21 8.82 -2.90
C VAL A 26 -5.01 10.23 -2.35
N ASP A 27 -4.54 10.32 -1.10
CA ASP A 27 -4.14 11.57 -0.44
C ASP A 27 -2.65 11.51 -0.09
N VAL A 28 -1.85 12.39 -0.70
CA VAL A 28 -0.41 12.51 -0.46
C VAL A 28 -0.12 13.77 0.32
N ARG A 29 0.08 13.61 1.64
CA ARG A 29 0.32 14.74 2.55
C ARG A 29 1.76 15.25 2.51
N VAL A 30 2.71 14.43 2.09
CA VAL A 30 4.14 14.77 2.05
C VAL A 30 4.74 14.31 0.71
N LEU A 31 4.69 15.19 -0.29
CA LEU A 31 5.22 14.94 -1.65
C LEU A 31 6.70 14.50 -1.66
N LYS A 32 7.51 14.95 -0.70
CA LYS A 32 8.94 14.56 -0.61
C LYS A 32 9.14 13.05 -0.42
N ILE A 33 8.17 12.35 0.16
CA ILE A 33 8.25 10.90 0.42
C ILE A 33 7.72 10.09 -0.76
N PHE A 34 6.87 10.71 -1.58
CA PHE A 34 6.26 10.11 -2.76
C PHE A 34 6.45 11.04 -3.96
N PRO A 35 7.68 11.09 -4.52
CA PRO A 35 8.05 12.04 -5.57
C PRO A 35 7.49 11.60 -6.93
N ALA A 36 6.18 11.74 -7.07
CA ALA A 36 5.44 11.56 -8.31
C ALA A 36 4.51 12.76 -8.50
N ASP A 37 4.28 13.15 -9.74
CA ASP A 37 3.31 14.18 -10.08
C ASP A 37 1.88 13.63 -9.93
N ARG A 38 0.93 14.52 -9.60
CA ARG A 38 -0.44 14.09 -9.27
C ARG A 38 -1.10 13.29 -10.40
N ALA A 39 -0.82 13.62 -11.66
CA ALA A 39 -1.38 12.93 -12.82
C ALA A 39 -0.95 11.46 -12.85
N LEU A 40 0.34 11.16 -12.66
CA LEU A 40 0.85 9.79 -12.60
C LEU A 40 0.27 9.02 -11.41
N ILE A 41 0.08 9.68 -10.26
CA ILE A 41 -0.51 9.04 -9.08
C ILE A 41 -1.94 8.61 -9.37
N ASP A 42 -2.73 9.50 -9.96
CA ASP A 42 -4.13 9.21 -10.30
C ASP A 42 -4.21 8.12 -11.38
N GLU A 43 -3.37 8.18 -12.41
CA GLU A 43 -3.30 7.15 -13.47
C GLU A 43 -2.89 5.77 -12.95
N ALA A 44 -1.85 5.71 -12.13
CA ALA A 44 -1.28 4.45 -11.65
C ALA A 44 -2.13 3.82 -10.54
N LEU A 45 -2.69 4.63 -9.63
CA LEU A 45 -3.34 4.11 -8.43
C LEU A 45 -4.87 4.16 -8.49
N VAL A 46 -5.49 5.27 -8.91
CA VAL A 46 -6.95 5.43 -8.77
C VAL A 46 -7.68 4.51 -9.75
N GLY A 47 -8.62 3.72 -9.23
CA GLY A 47 -9.36 2.71 -9.98
C GLY A 47 -8.60 1.39 -10.18
N ALA A 48 -7.32 1.32 -9.82
CA ALA A 48 -6.55 0.09 -9.89
C ALA A 48 -6.89 -0.85 -8.73
N SER A 49 -6.98 -2.16 -9.02
CA SER A 49 -7.20 -3.20 -8.03
C SER A 49 -5.87 -3.80 -7.58
N ILE A 50 -5.75 -4.11 -6.29
CA ILE A 50 -4.54 -4.72 -5.71
C ILE A 50 -4.61 -6.24 -5.91
N GLU A 51 -3.73 -6.78 -6.74
CA GLU A 51 -3.75 -8.19 -7.14
C GLU A 51 -2.91 -9.06 -6.20
N SER A 52 -1.74 -8.58 -5.79
CA SER A 52 -0.86 -9.27 -4.86
C SER A 52 -0.06 -8.31 -4.00
N VAL A 53 0.46 -8.85 -2.88
CA VAL A 53 1.41 -8.15 -2.01
C VAL A 53 2.68 -8.99 -1.93
N ASP A 54 3.71 -8.55 -2.62
CA ASP A 54 5.02 -9.19 -2.63
C ASP A 54 6.02 -8.42 -1.78
N ARG A 55 7.21 -8.99 -1.64
CA ARG A 55 8.33 -8.34 -0.99
C ARG A 55 9.63 -8.69 -1.68
N ARG A 56 10.47 -7.68 -1.88
CA ARG A 56 11.88 -7.86 -2.27
C ARG A 56 12.77 -7.24 -1.21
N ALA A 57 13.49 -8.09 -0.47
CA ALA A 57 14.28 -7.66 0.68
C ALA A 57 13.46 -6.77 1.64
N LYS A 58 13.81 -5.51 1.84
CA LYS A 58 13.11 -4.61 2.78
C LYS A 58 12.05 -3.73 2.12
N VAL A 59 11.68 -4.04 0.88
CA VAL A 59 10.68 -3.32 0.08
C VAL A 59 9.43 -4.17 -0.07
N ILE A 60 8.28 -3.61 0.27
CA ILE A 60 6.96 -4.18 0.00
C ILE A 60 6.54 -3.74 -1.40
N LEU A 61 5.96 -4.66 -2.17
CA LEU A 61 5.53 -4.44 -3.55
C LEU A 61 4.03 -4.75 -3.64
N LEU A 62 3.21 -3.77 -4.02
CA LEU A 62 1.80 -3.99 -4.32
C LEU A 62 1.65 -4.08 -5.83
N GLN A 63 1.25 -5.25 -6.34
CA GLN A 63 0.96 -5.41 -7.77
C GLN A 63 -0.45 -4.92 -8.04
N LEU A 64 -0.59 -4.08 -9.06
CA LEU A 64 -1.85 -3.46 -9.45
C LEU A 64 -2.32 -4.02 -10.79
N SER A 65 -3.64 -4.08 -10.97
CA SER A 65 -4.28 -4.65 -12.15
C SER A 65 -3.98 -3.94 -13.48
N ASN A 66 -3.38 -2.75 -13.42
CA ASN A 66 -2.98 -1.94 -14.58
C ASN A 66 -1.47 -2.04 -14.86
N SER A 67 -0.82 -3.15 -14.45
CA SER A 67 0.62 -3.40 -14.64
C SER A 67 1.57 -2.44 -13.90
N TRP A 68 1.04 -1.58 -13.04
CA TRP A 68 1.83 -0.76 -12.14
C TRP A 68 2.17 -1.53 -10.85
N THR A 69 3.31 -1.19 -10.25
CA THR A 69 3.70 -1.71 -8.93
C THR A 69 3.95 -0.55 -7.99
N LEU A 70 3.27 -0.51 -6.85
CA LEU A 70 3.57 0.43 -5.78
C LEU A 70 4.63 -0.16 -4.84
N ALA A 71 5.83 0.42 -4.86
CA ALA A 71 6.96 0.00 -4.02
C ALA A 71 7.06 0.86 -2.76
N ILE A 72 7.15 0.21 -1.59
CA ILE A 72 7.15 0.87 -0.28
C ILE A 72 8.35 0.40 0.54
N HIS A 73 9.21 1.36 0.94
CA HIS A 73 10.33 1.10 1.83
C HIS A 73 10.14 1.83 3.17
N LEU A 74 9.95 1.07 4.26
CA LEU A 74 9.61 1.62 5.59
C LEU A 74 10.76 2.39 6.28
N LYS A 75 12.00 2.20 5.82
CA LYS A 75 13.21 2.81 6.43
C LYS A 75 13.31 2.44 7.91
N MET A 76 13.41 3.42 8.82
CA MET A 76 13.62 3.16 10.24
C MET A 76 12.30 3.01 11.00
N THR A 77 11.33 3.88 10.72
CA THR A 77 10.12 4.09 11.54
C THR A 77 8.83 4.14 10.72
N GLY A 78 8.89 3.95 9.39
CA GLY A 78 7.70 3.93 8.54
C GLY A 78 6.76 2.79 8.93
N GLN A 79 5.46 3.06 8.89
CA GLN A 79 4.42 2.11 9.26
C GLN A 79 3.35 2.07 8.18
N LEU A 80 2.74 0.90 7.99
CA LEU A 80 1.56 0.71 7.17
C LEU A 80 0.41 0.32 8.08
N ILE A 81 -0.65 1.11 8.04
CA ILE A 81 -1.80 0.98 8.93
C ILE A 81 -3.02 0.75 8.05
N THR A 82 -3.72 -0.35 8.29
CA THR A 82 -5.03 -0.59 7.70
C THR A 82 -6.08 -0.19 8.72
N SER A 83 -6.92 0.78 8.35
CA SER A 83 -8.10 1.14 9.12
C SER A 83 -9.30 0.52 8.44
N GLN A 84 -10.09 -0.28 9.16
CA GLN A 84 -11.46 -0.51 8.75
C GLN A 84 -12.24 0.73 9.17
N ASN A 85 -12.78 1.48 8.21
CA ASN A 85 -13.78 2.48 8.54
C ASN A 85 -14.87 1.79 9.36
N ALA A 86 -15.01 2.19 10.62
CA ALA A 86 -15.95 1.62 11.56
C ALA A 86 -17.37 2.01 11.17
N ASN A 87 -17.89 1.42 10.10
CA ASN A 87 -19.33 1.38 9.84
C ASN A 87 -19.96 0.23 10.64
N ARG A 88 -19.57 0.08 11.92
CA ARG A 88 -20.38 -0.62 12.91
C ARG A 88 -21.57 0.31 13.17
N LYS A 89 -22.63 0.16 12.37
CA LYS A 89 -23.97 0.53 12.81
C LYS A 89 -24.21 -0.27 14.08
N SER A 90 -24.11 0.38 15.23
CA SER A 90 -24.66 -0.10 16.49
C SER A 90 -26.15 -0.32 16.23
N GLN A 91 -26.54 -1.59 16.12
CA GLN A 91 -27.89 -2.02 16.49
C GLN A 91 -27.94 -2.13 18.01
#